data_AF-A0A7V5VYX4-F1
#
_entry.id   AF-A0A7V5VYX4-F1
#
_cell.length_a   1.000
_cell.length_b   1.000
_cell.length_c   1.000
_cell.angle_alpha   90.00
_cell.angle_beta   90.00
_cell.angle_gamma   90.00
#
_symmetry.space_group_name_H-M   'P 1'
#
loop_
_entity.id
_entity.type
_entity.pdbx_description
1 polymer ?
#
loop_
_entity_poly.entity_id
_entity_poly.type
_entity_poly.pdbx_seq_one_letter_code
_entity_poly.pdbx_strand_id
1 'polypeptide(L)'
;MEFLKTIARSILKDEIETDKLTISNLNKTIDEMNNEIKNLNDVITNFNYQSEDEKYYETKYPKANITYKRSDKTGDFYIDVRTFIQPNDFMLPVITGANDDEIALNSLKWVMDNIKYTPDKTIIGLDEYWMYPHETYTLKKGDCVAEYEEIYTKDGIKKAKDIRVGDLVLSYDFDNKAFVFKPIVNVWDKGIKKIFRVHFRNGQSIDVTEEHNLLVRNGQSESNYIKQQVKDIDLSRWWKRKVPISVKIPYEIKDIPWLNEDLCLVLGHYLAEGWKWRSQVCSSGYELTDTIIPLLEKNGIPFSEYTNNSGVPCINFLKSEFKDFLKKQKENSFDIHLNEELFHLPENKLKKILEGIFIGDGNYA
;
A
#
# COMPACT_ATOMS: atom_id res chain seq x y z
N MET A 1 -74.34 -44.84 57.89
CA MET A 1 -73.19 -44.07 58.44
C MET A 1 -71.89 -44.89 58.40
N GLU A 2 -71.88 -46.16 58.82
CA GLU A 2 -70.72 -47.07 58.73
C GLU A 2 -70.01 -47.09 57.36
N PHE A 3 -70.77 -47.23 56.28
CA PHE A 3 -70.22 -47.33 54.91
C PHE A 3 -69.38 -46.10 54.51
N LEU A 4 -69.85 -44.89 54.83
CA LEU A 4 -69.12 -43.64 54.56
C LEU A 4 -67.84 -43.52 55.37
N LYS A 5 -67.82 -44.03 56.62
CA LYS A 5 -66.61 -44.09 57.45
C LYS A 5 -65.56 -45.04 56.86
N THR A 6 -65.99 -46.17 56.28
CA THR A 6 -65.08 -47.12 55.61
C THR A 6 -64.47 -46.53 54.36
N ILE A 7 -65.26 -45.85 53.52
CA ILE A 7 -64.75 -45.15 52.32
C ILE A 7 -63.76 -44.05 52.71
N ALA A 8 -64.10 -43.20 53.70
CA ALA A 8 -63.22 -42.13 54.17
C ALA A 8 -61.90 -42.68 54.72
N ARG A 9 -61.92 -43.81 55.44
CA ARG A 9 -60.69 -44.49 55.92
C ARG A 9 -59.84 -45.05 54.79
N SER A 10 -60.46 -45.56 53.72
CA SER A 10 -59.73 -46.05 52.54
C SER A 10 -59.03 -44.91 51.82
N ILE A 11 -59.75 -43.83 51.53
CA ILE A 11 -59.19 -42.64 50.86
C ILE A 11 -58.04 -42.06 51.68
N LEU A 12 -58.23 -41.89 52.99
CA LEU A 12 -57.19 -41.37 53.87
C LEU A 12 -55.95 -42.29 53.91
N LYS A 13 -56.14 -43.61 53.83
CA LYS A 13 -55.03 -44.57 53.80
C LYS A 13 -54.26 -44.48 52.49
N ASP A 14 -54.95 -44.34 51.37
CA ASP A 14 -54.34 -44.19 50.04
C ASP A 14 -53.59 -42.85 49.92
N GLU A 15 -54.15 -41.76 50.49
CA GLU A 15 -53.47 -40.46 50.62
C GLU A 15 -52.20 -40.58 51.48
N ILE A 16 -52.27 -41.23 52.65
CA ILE A 16 -51.11 -41.43 53.52
C ILE A 16 -50.02 -42.26 52.83
N GLU A 17 -50.37 -43.30 52.08
CA GLU A 17 -49.38 -44.09 51.33
C GLU A 17 -48.77 -43.30 50.17
N THR A 18 -49.55 -42.45 49.51
CA THR A 18 -49.05 -41.54 48.46
C THR A 18 -48.09 -40.49 49.04
N ASP A 19 -48.42 -39.93 50.20
CA ASP A 19 -47.55 -38.96 50.90
C ASP A 19 -46.26 -39.62 51.38
N LYS A 20 -46.32 -40.84 51.91
CA LYS A 20 -45.12 -41.61 52.29
C LYS A 20 -44.21 -41.86 51.08
N LEU A 21 -44.78 -42.24 49.94
CA LEU A 21 -44.02 -42.45 48.72
C LEU A 21 -43.37 -41.13 48.25
N THR A 22 -44.11 -40.03 48.35
CA THR A 22 -43.62 -38.68 47.99
C THR A 22 -42.48 -38.24 48.91
N ILE A 23 -42.62 -38.41 50.22
CA ILE A 23 -41.56 -38.13 51.20
C ILE A 23 -40.32 -39.01 50.93
N SER A 24 -40.51 -40.29 50.62
CA SER A 24 -39.41 -41.19 50.28
C SER A 24 -38.65 -40.72 49.03
N ASN A 25 -39.37 -40.26 48.00
CA ASN A 25 -38.75 -39.74 46.79
C ASN A 25 -38.01 -38.41 47.04
N LEU A 26 -38.60 -37.50 47.82
CA LEU A 26 -37.97 -36.23 48.19
C LEU A 26 -36.67 -36.45 48.98
N ASN A 27 -36.66 -37.38 49.92
CA ASN A 27 -35.44 -37.72 50.67
C ASN A 27 -34.33 -38.24 49.75
N LYS A 28 -34.70 -39.10 48.78
CA LYS A 28 -33.74 -39.57 47.77
C LYS A 28 -33.16 -38.41 46.94
N THR A 29 -33.98 -37.45 46.53
CA THR A 29 -33.51 -36.26 45.80
C THR A 29 -32.59 -35.38 46.66
N ILE A 30 -32.90 -35.21 47.94
CA ILE A 30 -32.04 -34.46 48.88
C ILE A 30 -30.67 -35.14 49.00
N ASP A 31 -30.62 -36.46 49.10
CA ASP A 31 -29.36 -37.21 49.17
C ASP A 31 -28.55 -37.09 47.88
N GLU A 32 -29.19 -37.10 46.71
CA GLU A 32 -28.55 -36.86 45.42
C GLU A 32 -27.94 -35.45 45.33
N MET A 33 -28.69 -34.42 45.73
CA MET A 33 -28.21 -33.02 45.75
C MET A 33 -27.04 -32.83 46.73
N ASN A 34 -27.09 -33.45 47.91
CA ASN A 34 -25.99 -33.35 48.89
C ASN A 34 -24.69 -33.99 48.37
N ASN A 35 -24.81 -35.10 47.62
CA ASN A 35 -23.65 -35.72 46.97
C ASN A 35 -23.07 -34.81 45.87
N GLU A 36 -23.92 -34.13 45.09
CA GLU A 36 -23.46 -33.17 44.08
C GLU A 36 -22.75 -31.96 44.69
N ILE A 37 -23.32 -31.38 45.76
CA ILE A 37 -22.69 -30.28 46.51
C ILE A 37 -21.31 -30.70 47.04
N LYS A 38 -21.20 -31.93 47.57
CA LYS A 38 -19.92 -32.46 48.04
C LYS A 38 -18.90 -32.55 46.90
N ASN A 39 -19.29 -33.10 45.76
CA ASN A 39 -18.41 -33.20 44.59
C ASN A 39 -17.95 -31.83 44.09
N LEU A 40 -18.84 -30.83 44.05
CA LEU A 40 -18.50 -29.46 43.66
C LEU A 40 -17.51 -28.82 44.63
N ASN A 41 -17.67 -29.03 45.94
CA ASN A 41 -16.74 -28.54 46.95
C ASN A 41 -15.35 -29.19 46.82
N ASP A 42 -15.29 -30.49 46.51
CA ASP A 42 -14.03 -31.18 46.25
C ASP A 42 -13.32 -30.59 45.00
N VAL A 43 -14.08 -30.27 43.94
CA VAL A 43 -13.56 -29.58 42.74
C VAL A 43 -13.03 -28.19 43.07
N ILE A 44 -13.78 -27.37 43.82
CA ILE A 44 -13.36 -26.03 44.25
C ILE A 44 -12.09 -26.10 45.10
N THR A 45 -12.00 -27.08 46.00
CA THR A 45 -10.83 -27.28 46.86
C THR A 45 -9.60 -27.65 46.04
N ASN A 46 -9.76 -28.47 45.00
CA ASN A 46 -8.69 -28.81 44.07
C ASN A 46 -8.29 -27.63 43.16
N PHE A 47 -9.23 -26.76 42.77
CA PHE A 47 -8.94 -25.54 42.00
C PHE A 47 -8.19 -24.48 42.81
N ASN A 48 -8.46 -24.39 44.11
CA ASN A 48 -7.75 -23.49 45.02
C ASN A 48 -6.43 -24.06 45.55
N TYR A 49 -6.00 -25.22 45.06
CA TYR A 49 -4.69 -25.76 45.38
C TYR A 49 -3.62 -24.97 44.63
N GLN A 50 -3.07 -23.95 45.30
CA GLN A 50 -1.80 -23.36 44.87
C GLN A 50 -0.68 -24.33 45.21
N SER A 51 0.10 -24.72 44.19
CA SER A 51 1.25 -25.59 44.40
C SER A 51 2.28 -24.91 45.33
N GLU A 52 3.10 -25.72 46.00
CA GLU A 52 4.24 -25.19 46.79
C GLU A 52 5.16 -24.32 45.92
N ASP A 53 5.29 -24.65 44.63
CA ASP A 53 6.04 -23.86 43.65
C ASP A 53 5.36 -22.50 43.38
N GLU A 54 4.05 -22.47 43.20
CA GLU A 54 3.30 -21.22 42.99
C GLU A 54 3.44 -20.27 44.19
N LYS A 55 3.24 -20.78 45.41
CA LYS A 55 3.45 -20.02 46.65
C LYS A 55 4.89 -19.52 46.77
N TYR A 56 5.85 -20.36 46.40
CA TYR A 56 7.26 -19.99 46.37
C TYR A 56 7.49 -18.85 45.38
N TYR A 57 7.04 -18.93 44.13
CA TYR A 57 7.27 -17.88 43.13
C TYR A 57 6.54 -16.56 43.43
N GLU A 58 5.35 -16.60 44.04
CA GLU A 58 4.64 -15.38 44.46
C GLU A 58 5.36 -14.59 45.57
N THR A 59 6.22 -15.26 46.34
CA THR A 59 6.90 -14.70 47.51
C THR A 59 8.42 -14.62 47.38
N LYS A 60 9.02 -15.36 46.43
CA LYS A 60 10.47 -15.51 46.23
C LYS A 60 11.17 -14.20 45.92
N TYR A 61 10.52 -13.32 45.19
CA TYR A 61 11.05 -12.00 44.85
C TYR A 61 10.18 -10.94 45.51
N PRO A 62 10.78 -9.86 46.06
CA PRO A 62 9.99 -8.69 46.43
C PRO A 62 9.14 -8.33 45.20
N LYS A 63 7.86 -7.99 45.41
CA LYS A 63 6.99 -7.43 44.37
C LYS A 63 7.50 -6.03 44.02
N ALA A 64 8.74 -5.95 43.54
CA ALA A 64 9.32 -4.77 42.97
C ALA A 64 8.45 -4.41 41.77
N ASN A 65 8.17 -3.13 41.60
CA ASN A 65 7.61 -2.66 40.36
C ASN A 65 8.61 -3.06 39.28
N ILE A 66 8.26 -4.07 38.46
CA ILE A 66 9.07 -4.53 37.34
C ILE A 66 8.90 -3.49 36.24
N THR A 67 9.45 -2.32 36.49
CA THR A 67 9.41 -1.18 35.60
C THR A 67 10.79 -1.00 34.99
N TYR A 68 10.88 -0.94 33.67
CA TYR A 68 12.12 -0.69 32.96
C TYR A 68 12.17 0.75 32.48
N LYS A 69 13.38 1.30 32.45
CA LYS A 69 13.64 2.62 31.91
C LYS A 69 13.53 2.54 30.38
N ARG A 70 12.64 3.33 29.80
CA ARG A 70 12.58 3.61 28.36
C ARG A 70 12.99 5.06 28.14
N SER A 71 13.75 5.30 27.08
CA SER A 71 14.06 6.63 26.60
C SER A 71 13.40 6.82 25.23
N ASP A 72 12.77 7.98 25.01
CA ASP A 72 12.34 8.43 23.69
C ASP A 72 12.79 9.88 23.41
N LYS A 73 12.27 10.51 22.35
CA LYS A 73 12.63 11.90 21.99
C LYS A 73 12.18 12.95 23.02
N THR A 74 11.27 12.59 23.93
CA THR A 74 10.67 13.48 24.93
C THR A 74 11.27 13.30 26.32
N GLY A 75 11.94 12.17 26.57
CA GLY A 75 12.72 11.95 27.79
C GLY A 75 12.73 10.50 28.25
N ASP A 76 13.12 10.31 29.51
CA ASP A 76 13.18 9.01 30.17
C ASP A 76 11.91 8.77 31.00
N PHE A 77 11.33 7.58 30.89
CA PHE A 77 10.18 7.17 31.70
C PHE A 77 10.24 5.67 32.01
N TYR A 78 9.61 5.28 33.11
CA TYR A 78 9.60 3.90 33.58
C TYR A 78 8.30 3.22 33.17
N ILE A 79 8.40 2.14 32.40
CA ILE A 79 7.25 1.37 31.92
C ILE A 79 7.19 0.04 32.66
N ASP A 80 6.02 -0.29 33.19
CA ASP A 80 5.71 -1.61 33.73
C ASP A 80 5.73 -2.67 32.61
N VAL A 81 6.55 -3.72 32.73
CA VAL A 81 6.67 -4.77 31.71
C VAL A 81 5.35 -5.40 31.31
N ARG A 82 4.37 -5.42 32.22
CA ARG A 82 3.05 -6.00 31.96
C ARG A 82 2.27 -5.19 30.92
N THR A 83 2.62 -3.93 30.72
CA THR A 83 2.01 -3.07 29.71
C THR A 83 2.53 -3.31 28.29
N PHE A 84 3.61 -4.09 28.12
CA PHE A 84 4.07 -4.53 26.79
C PHE A 84 3.18 -5.62 26.18
N ILE A 85 2.36 -6.28 26.99
CA ILE A 85 1.37 -7.26 26.53
C ILE A 85 0.01 -6.55 26.56
N GLN A 86 -0.36 -5.91 25.46
CA GLN A 86 -1.67 -5.26 25.39
C GLN A 86 -2.72 -6.24 24.85
N PRO A 87 -3.95 -6.26 25.39
CA PRO A 87 -5.07 -6.99 24.79
C PRO A 87 -5.33 -6.63 23.32
N ASN A 88 -4.80 -5.48 22.87
CA ASN A 88 -4.92 -4.96 21.52
C ASN A 88 -3.74 -5.32 20.59
N ASP A 89 -2.78 -6.17 20.99
CA ASP A 89 -1.72 -6.67 20.08
C ASP A 89 -2.24 -7.78 19.13
N PHE A 90 -3.47 -7.65 18.61
CA PHE A 90 -4.10 -8.59 17.66
C PHE A 90 -3.37 -8.72 16.32
N MET A 91 -2.34 -7.89 16.11
CA MET A 91 -1.46 -7.92 14.92
C MET A 91 -0.40 -9.03 15.00
N LEU A 92 -0.19 -9.63 16.18
CA LEU A 92 0.71 -10.77 16.34
C LEU A 92 -0.02 -12.09 16.01
N PRO A 93 0.67 -13.06 15.39
CA PRO A 93 0.06 -14.36 15.12
C PRO A 93 -0.27 -15.07 16.43
N VAL A 94 -1.38 -15.82 16.44
CA VAL A 94 -1.71 -16.73 17.55
C VAL A 94 -0.70 -17.88 17.52
N ILE A 95 0.19 -17.92 18.51
CA ILE A 95 1.15 -19.01 18.70
C ILE A 95 0.49 -20.07 19.59
N THR A 96 0.51 -21.33 19.14
CA THR A 96 -0.09 -22.46 19.86
C THR A 96 0.98 -23.43 20.39
N GLY A 97 0.65 -24.19 21.44
CA GLY A 97 1.48 -25.24 22.04
C GLY A 97 0.64 -26.14 22.95
N ALA A 98 1.15 -27.31 23.33
CA ALA A 98 0.43 -28.26 24.19
C ALA A 98 0.33 -27.78 25.65
N ASN A 99 1.23 -26.87 26.07
CA ASN A 99 1.25 -26.22 27.38
C ASN A 99 1.89 -24.83 27.28
N ASP A 100 1.86 -24.07 28.37
CA ASP A 100 2.35 -22.68 28.43
C ASP A 100 3.85 -22.56 28.09
N ASP A 101 4.66 -23.53 28.52
CA ASP A 101 6.10 -23.55 28.22
C ASP A 101 6.36 -23.74 26.72
N GLU A 102 5.58 -24.59 26.07
CA GLU A 102 5.67 -24.81 24.63
C GLU A 102 5.17 -23.58 23.85
N ILE A 103 4.10 -22.93 24.32
CA ILE A 103 3.61 -21.65 23.75
C ILE A 103 4.70 -20.57 23.87
N ALA A 104 5.34 -20.45 25.03
CA ALA A 104 6.41 -19.48 25.25
C ALA A 104 7.63 -19.77 24.36
N LEU A 105 8.05 -21.04 24.26
CA LEU A 105 9.16 -21.45 23.40
C LEU A 105 8.86 -21.21 21.92
N ASN A 106 7.67 -21.55 21.45
CA ASN A 106 7.26 -21.32 20.07
C ASN A 106 7.16 -19.82 19.77
N SER A 107 6.73 -19.02 20.75
CA SER A 107 6.68 -17.55 20.63
C SER A 107 8.08 -16.96 20.49
N LEU A 108 9.04 -17.44 21.30
CA LEU A 108 10.44 -17.03 21.21
C LEU A 108 11.07 -17.39 19.85
N LYS A 109 10.86 -18.63 19.38
CA LYS A 109 11.35 -19.06 18.05
C LYS A 109 10.79 -18.16 16.96
N TRP A 110 9.48 -17.89 16.98
CA TRP A 110 8.85 -16.99 16.02
C TRP A 110 9.49 -15.59 16.06
N VAL A 111 9.72 -15.02 17.25
CA VAL A 111 10.40 -13.73 17.40
C VAL A 111 11.81 -13.78 16.80
N MET A 112 12.60 -14.81 17.10
CA MET A 112 13.97 -14.94 16.58
C MET A 112 14.01 -15.04 15.05
N ASP A 113 13.05 -15.75 14.46
CA ASP A 113 12.98 -15.97 13.01
C ASP A 113 12.43 -14.75 12.25
N ASN A 114 11.54 -13.97 12.88
CA ASN A 114 10.80 -12.89 12.20
C ASN A 114 11.25 -11.48 12.61
N ILE A 115 11.95 -11.32 13.74
CA ILE A 115 12.38 -10.04 14.28
C ILE A 115 13.91 -10.02 14.40
N LYS A 116 14.57 -9.42 13.41
CA LYS A 116 16.02 -9.21 13.46
C LYS A 116 16.34 -8.10 14.46
N TYR A 117 16.99 -8.42 15.59
CA TYR A 117 17.50 -7.42 16.53
C TYR A 117 18.48 -6.46 15.84
N THR A 118 18.42 -5.17 16.15
CA THR A 118 19.44 -4.19 15.73
C THR A 118 19.65 -3.23 16.87
N PRO A 119 20.89 -3.00 17.33
CA PRO A 119 21.14 -2.15 18.48
C PRO A 119 20.61 -0.73 18.22
N ASP A 120 19.90 -0.16 19.17
CA ASP A 120 19.22 1.13 19.08
C ASP A 120 20.17 2.28 18.75
N LYS A 121 21.41 2.19 19.25
CA LYS A 121 22.49 3.13 18.96
C LYS A 121 22.75 3.29 17.47
N THR A 122 22.52 2.23 16.70
CA THR A 122 22.77 2.17 15.26
C THR A 122 21.65 2.78 14.43
N ILE A 123 20.40 2.77 14.93
CA ILE A 123 19.22 3.23 14.18
C ILE A 123 18.85 4.68 14.54
N ILE A 124 19.02 5.08 15.80
CA ILE A 124 18.47 6.35 16.34
C ILE A 124 19.44 7.07 17.29
N GLY A 125 20.64 6.54 17.50
CA GLY A 125 21.67 7.20 18.32
C GLY A 125 21.42 7.18 19.84
N LEU A 126 20.47 6.37 20.30
CA LEU A 126 20.18 6.17 21.73
C LEU A 126 20.76 4.82 22.18
N ASP A 127 21.34 4.77 23.38
CA ASP A 127 21.93 3.52 23.89
C ASP A 127 20.87 2.44 24.19
N GLU A 128 19.62 2.82 24.49
CA GLU A 128 18.48 1.92 24.74
C GLU A 128 17.15 2.56 24.27
N TYR A 129 16.50 1.97 23.26
CA TYR A 129 15.19 2.38 22.74
C TYR A 129 14.28 1.16 22.62
N TRP A 130 13.47 0.97 23.66
CA TRP A 130 12.51 -0.11 23.71
C TRP A 130 11.26 0.25 22.92
N MET A 131 11.07 -0.42 21.80
CA MET A 131 9.84 -0.37 21.01
C MET A 131 8.86 -1.46 21.46
N TYR A 132 7.57 -1.16 21.42
CA TYR A 132 6.53 -2.17 21.57
C TYR A 132 6.60 -3.20 20.42
N PRO A 133 6.15 -4.45 20.65
CA PRO A 133 6.09 -5.48 19.61
C PRO A 133 5.32 -5.03 18.37
N HIS A 134 4.19 -4.33 18.52
CA HIS A 134 3.45 -3.78 17.38
C HIS A 134 4.23 -2.66 16.68
N GLU A 135 4.95 -1.79 17.39
CA GLU A 135 5.81 -0.78 16.76
C GLU A 135 6.92 -1.46 15.94
N THR A 136 7.52 -2.52 16.49
CA THR A 136 8.58 -3.31 15.84
C THR A 136 8.06 -4.03 14.60
N TYR A 137 6.90 -4.67 14.73
CA TYR A 137 6.18 -5.31 13.64
C TYR A 137 5.77 -4.29 12.57
N THR A 138 5.41 -3.08 12.97
CA THR A 138 4.92 -2.01 12.10
C THR A 138 6.08 -1.33 11.34
N LEU A 139 7.24 -1.15 11.98
CA LEU A 139 8.43 -0.57 11.35
C LEU A 139 9.09 -1.45 10.28
N LYS A 140 8.57 -2.68 10.02
CA LYS A 140 9.03 -3.69 9.03
C LYS A 140 10.30 -3.28 8.27
N LYS A 141 11.40 -3.98 8.54
CA LYS A 141 12.71 -3.69 7.95
C LYS A 141 12.65 -3.62 6.43
N GLY A 142 13.04 -2.45 5.92
CA GLY A 142 13.60 -2.28 4.58
C GLY A 142 12.62 -2.38 3.41
N ASP A 143 11.31 -2.25 3.63
CA ASP A 143 10.36 -2.08 2.52
C ASP A 143 10.07 -0.58 2.31
N CYS A 144 10.89 0.10 1.50
CA CYS A 144 10.81 1.53 1.21
C CYS A 144 11.21 1.84 -0.24
N VAL A 145 10.60 2.89 -0.78
CA VAL A 145 10.97 3.55 -2.03
C VAL A 145 11.68 4.87 -1.69
N ALA A 146 12.64 5.31 -2.49
CA ALA A 146 13.36 6.56 -2.26
C ALA A 146 12.43 7.78 -2.32
N GLU A 147 12.73 8.80 -1.52
CA GLU A 147 11.83 9.94 -1.26
C GLU A 147 11.50 10.79 -2.50
N TYR A 148 12.39 10.77 -3.50
CA TYR A 148 12.28 11.53 -4.74
C TYR A 148 11.59 10.77 -5.88
N GLU A 149 11.30 9.49 -5.69
CA GLU A 149 10.62 8.67 -6.69
C GLU A 149 9.20 9.20 -6.92
N GLU A 150 8.78 9.10 -8.17
CA GLU A 150 7.51 9.64 -8.64
C GLU A 150 6.39 8.61 -8.49
N ILE A 151 5.28 9.03 -7.89
CA ILE A 151 4.10 8.23 -7.63
C ILE A 151 2.92 8.85 -8.37
N TYR A 152 2.27 8.03 -9.19
CA TYR A 152 1.05 8.42 -9.90
C TYR A 152 -0.12 8.51 -8.92
N THR A 153 -0.64 9.73 -8.74
CA THR A 153 -1.84 9.99 -7.97
C THR A 153 -3.00 10.37 -8.90
N LYS A 154 -4.22 10.38 -8.37
CA LYS A 154 -5.41 10.81 -9.14
C LYS A 154 -5.29 12.26 -9.64
N ASP A 155 -4.58 13.10 -8.89
CA ASP A 155 -4.41 14.53 -9.16
C ASP A 155 -3.08 14.87 -9.86
N GLY A 156 -2.39 13.85 -10.40
CA GLY A 156 -1.10 14.01 -11.06
C GLY A 156 0.06 13.29 -10.36
N ILE A 157 1.28 13.55 -10.81
CA ILE A 157 2.49 12.92 -10.26
C ILE A 157 2.93 13.66 -8.99
N LYS A 158 3.19 12.92 -7.90
CA LYS A 158 3.79 13.45 -6.67
C LYS A 158 5.06 12.68 -6.32
N LYS A 159 6.02 13.32 -5.65
CA LYS A 159 7.16 12.59 -5.09
C LYS A 159 6.73 11.78 -3.88
N ALA A 160 7.42 10.68 -3.60
CA ALA A 160 7.10 9.81 -2.46
C ALA A 160 7.07 10.57 -1.12
N LYS A 161 7.95 11.55 -0.91
CA LYS A 161 7.93 12.40 0.30
C LYS A 161 6.72 13.33 0.44
N ASP A 162 6.06 13.65 -0.67
CA ASP A 162 4.94 14.58 -0.71
C ASP A 162 3.58 13.85 -0.61
N ILE A 163 3.60 12.51 -0.60
CA ILE A 163 2.41 11.67 -0.41
C ILE A 163 1.89 11.77 1.01
N ARG A 164 0.56 11.84 1.14
CA ARG A 164 -0.14 11.90 2.42
C ARG A 164 -1.16 10.79 2.56
N VAL A 165 -1.50 10.44 3.81
CA VAL A 165 -2.63 9.54 4.09
C VAL A 165 -3.90 10.12 3.47
N GLY A 166 -4.64 9.27 2.74
CA GLY A 166 -5.83 9.64 1.98
C GLY A 166 -5.58 9.98 0.51
N ASP A 167 -4.33 10.25 0.09
CA ASP A 167 -4.03 10.43 -1.34
C ASP A 167 -4.40 9.17 -2.13
N LEU A 168 -5.06 9.35 -3.27
CA LEU A 168 -5.46 8.26 -4.15
C LEU A 168 -4.33 7.94 -5.13
N VAL A 169 -3.67 6.79 -4.96
CA VAL A 169 -2.55 6.36 -5.80
C VAL A 169 -2.94 5.27 -6.77
N LEU A 170 -2.32 5.29 -7.95
CA LEU A 170 -2.55 4.29 -8.99
C LEU A 170 -2.00 2.94 -8.54
N SER A 171 -2.89 1.95 -8.45
CA SER A 171 -2.59 0.57 -8.13
C SER A 171 -3.05 -0.34 -9.27
N TYR A 172 -2.55 -1.57 -9.29
CA TYR A 172 -3.02 -2.59 -10.23
C TYR A 172 -3.79 -3.68 -9.47
N ASP A 173 -5.03 -3.92 -9.88
CA ASP A 173 -5.87 -5.02 -9.42
C ASP A 173 -5.63 -6.24 -10.33
N PHE A 174 -5.01 -7.28 -9.77
CA PHE A 174 -4.67 -8.50 -10.51
C PHE A 174 -5.87 -9.37 -10.83
N ASP A 175 -6.92 -9.34 -9.99
CA ASP A 175 -8.12 -10.15 -10.18
C ASP A 175 -8.95 -9.58 -11.32
N ASN A 176 -9.14 -8.27 -11.31
CA ASN A 176 -9.90 -7.54 -12.35
C ASN A 176 -9.04 -7.14 -13.56
N LYS A 177 -7.72 -7.35 -13.49
CA LYS A 177 -6.73 -6.97 -14.52
C LYS A 177 -6.86 -5.51 -14.95
N ALA A 178 -7.07 -4.62 -13.98
CA ALA A 178 -7.36 -3.22 -14.22
C ALA A 178 -6.57 -2.32 -13.28
N PHE A 179 -6.27 -1.11 -13.76
CA PHE A 179 -5.75 -0.07 -12.90
C PHE A 179 -6.87 0.53 -12.05
N VAL A 180 -6.59 0.71 -10.76
CA VAL A 180 -7.55 1.25 -9.79
C VAL A 180 -6.84 2.24 -8.88
N PHE A 181 -7.53 3.31 -8.50
CA PHE A 181 -7.01 4.24 -7.50
C PHE A 181 -7.36 3.74 -6.10
N LYS A 182 -6.34 3.61 -5.23
CA LYS A 182 -6.52 3.21 -3.83
C LYS A 182 -5.98 4.29 -2.89
N PRO A 183 -6.64 4.54 -1.74
CA PRO A 183 -6.16 5.51 -0.77
C PRO A 183 -4.91 5.00 -0.06
N ILE A 184 -3.94 5.88 0.14
CA ILE A 184 -2.81 5.63 1.04
C ILE A 184 -3.33 5.57 2.47
N VAL A 185 -3.14 4.43 3.12
CA VAL A 185 -3.57 4.21 4.51
C VAL A 185 -2.52 4.63 5.54
N ASN A 186 -1.25 4.67 5.15
CA ASN A 186 -0.15 5.04 6.05
C ASN A 186 1.08 5.49 5.26
N VAL A 187 1.91 6.35 5.87
CA VAL A 187 3.17 6.87 5.32
C VAL A 187 4.27 6.69 6.37
N TRP A 188 5.38 6.08 5.95
CA TRP A 188 6.49 5.73 6.84
C TRP A 188 7.76 6.47 6.44
N ASP A 189 8.28 7.31 7.33
CA ASP A 189 9.66 7.79 7.25
C ASP A 189 10.56 6.83 8.03
N LYS A 190 11.44 6.14 7.31
CA LYS A 190 12.40 5.19 7.91
C LYS A 190 13.83 5.72 7.92
N GLY A 191 14.02 7.03 7.73
CA GLY A 191 15.32 7.69 7.71
C GLY A 191 16.22 7.26 6.55
N ILE A 192 17.51 7.51 6.70
CA ILE A 192 18.50 7.25 5.65
C ILE A 192 18.85 5.75 5.61
N LYS A 193 18.65 5.13 4.44
CA LYS A 193 18.97 3.73 4.18
C LYS A 193 19.73 3.56 2.89
N LYS A 194 20.45 2.43 2.77
CA LYS A 194 21.08 2.04 1.50
C LYS A 194 20.00 1.72 0.46
N ILE A 195 20.10 2.35 -0.71
CA ILE A 195 19.20 2.14 -1.85
C ILE A 195 19.88 1.30 -2.94
N PHE A 196 19.05 0.62 -3.73
CA PHE A 196 19.41 -0.20 -4.87
C PHE A 196 18.60 0.27 -6.07
N ARG A 197 19.30 0.60 -7.16
CA ARG A 197 18.69 1.01 -8.40
C ARG A 197 18.29 -0.20 -9.24
N VAL A 198 16.99 -0.37 -9.45
CA VAL A 198 16.44 -1.43 -10.30
C VAL A 198 16.10 -0.83 -11.65
N HIS A 199 16.88 -1.15 -12.67
CA HIS A 199 16.59 -0.73 -14.04
C HIS A 199 15.52 -1.63 -14.70
N PHE A 200 14.72 -1.07 -15.58
CA PHE A 200 13.68 -1.76 -16.33
C PHE A 200 13.98 -1.81 -17.83
N ARG A 201 13.23 -2.65 -18.56
CA ARG A 201 13.44 -2.84 -20.02
C ARG A 201 13.15 -1.57 -20.83
N ASN A 202 12.25 -0.72 -20.35
CA ASN A 202 11.89 0.55 -20.99
C ASN A 202 12.86 1.70 -20.66
N GLY A 203 14.00 1.42 -20.02
CA GLY A 203 15.00 2.42 -19.64
C GLY A 203 14.69 3.15 -18.32
N GLN A 204 13.49 2.99 -17.77
CA GLN A 204 13.16 3.53 -16.44
C GLN A 204 13.94 2.81 -15.34
N SER A 205 13.99 3.41 -14.17
CA SER A 205 14.52 2.79 -12.96
C SER A 205 13.71 3.20 -11.75
N ILE A 206 13.82 2.42 -10.68
CA ILE A 206 13.33 2.76 -9.36
C ILE A 206 14.43 2.53 -8.33
N ASP A 207 14.57 3.46 -7.38
CA ASP A 207 15.49 3.34 -6.25
C ASP A 207 14.73 2.89 -5.00
N VAL A 208 15.08 1.71 -4.51
CA VAL A 208 14.38 1.03 -3.40
C VAL A 208 15.37 0.37 -2.45
N THR A 209 14.94 0.06 -1.24
CA THR A 209 15.77 -0.68 -0.27
C THR A 209 15.85 -2.18 -0.60
N GLU A 210 16.87 -2.90 -0.11
CA GLU A 210 17.12 -4.31 -0.46
C GLU A 210 16.00 -5.29 -0.07
N GLU A 211 15.23 -4.95 0.96
CA GLU A 211 14.11 -5.75 1.46
C GLU A 211 12.77 -5.35 0.81
N HIS A 212 12.76 -4.38 -0.11
CA HIS A 212 11.55 -3.90 -0.78
C HIS A 212 10.99 -5.01 -1.67
N ASN A 213 9.69 -5.26 -1.57
CA ASN A 213 9.04 -6.33 -2.34
C ASN A 213 8.65 -5.80 -3.71
N LEU A 214 9.21 -6.41 -4.75
CA LEU A 214 8.74 -6.22 -6.11
C LEU A 214 7.86 -7.40 -6.53
N LEU A 215 6.90 -7.13 -7.42
CA LEU A 215 6.14 -8.18 -8.07
C LEU A 215 6.98 -8.75 -9.20
N VAL A 216 7.18 -10.06 -9.19
CA VAL A 216 8.04 -10.78 -10.14
C VAL A 216 7.23 -11.90 -10.78
N ARG A 217 7.38 -12.11 -12.08
CA ARG A 217 6.73 -13.24 -12.77
C ARG A 217 7.35 -14.57 -12.34
N ASN A 218 6.49 -15.50 -11.92
CA ASN A 218 6.85 -16.87 -11.59
C ASN A 218 6.92 -17.72 -12.88
N GLY A 219 7.99 -17.53 -13.66
CA GLY A 219 8.20 -18.23 -14.93
C GLY A 219 8.26 -17.29 -16.14
N GLN A 220 8.44 -17.85 -17.34
CA GLN A 220 8.47 -17.09 -18.60
C GLN A 220 7.12 -17.05 -19.30
N SER A 221 6.34 -18.13 -19.18
CA SER A 221 5.06 -18.34 -19.90
C SER A 221 3.81 -18.00 -19.08
N GLU A 222 3.91 -17.98 -17.75
CA GLU A 222 2.75 -17.82 -16.88
C GLU A 222 2.56 -16.37 -16.42
N SER A 223 1.29 -15.94 -16.31
CA SER A 223 0.90 -14.66 -15.72
C SER A 223 0.73 -14.75 -14.20
N ASN A 224 1.54 -15.59 -13.56
CA ASN A 224 1.57 -15.74 -12.11
C ASN A 224 2.64 -14.80 -11.54
N TYR A 225 2.26 -14.02 -10.54
CA TYR A 225 3.13 -13.02 -9.92
C TYR A 225 3.38 -13.39 -8.45
N ILE A 226 4.63 -13.33 -8.03
CA ILE A 226 5.05 -13.51 -6.65
C ILE A 226 5.70 -12.22 -6.14
N LYS A 227 5.60 -12.00 -4.83
CA LYS A 227 6.37 -10.94 -4.17
C LYS A 227 7.77 -11.47 -3.87
N GLN A 228 8.78 -10.73 -4.27
CA GLN A 228 10.17 -11.09 -4.02
C GLN A 228 10.93 -9.84 -3.60
N GLN A 229 11.80 -9.98 -2.59
CA GLN A 229 12.63 -8.87 -2.14
C GLN A 229 13.72 -8.57 -3.17
N VAL A 230 14.10 -7.30 -3.28
CA VAL A 230 15.12 -6.85 -4.24
C VAL A 230 16.43 -7.64 -4.12
N LYS A 231 16.85 -7.98 -2.90
CA LYS A 231 18.06 -8.78 -2.64
C LYS A 231 18.03 -10.19 -3.24
N ASP A 232 16.84 -10.74 -3.45
CA ASP A 232 16.64 -12.08 -3.99
C ASP A 232 16.47 -12.08 -5.52
N ILE A 233 16.32 -10.90 -6.14
CA ILE A 233 16.14 -10.77 -7.59
C ILE A 233 17.50 -10.71 -8.28
N ASP A 234 17.70 -11.52 -9.32
CA ASP A 234 18.91 -11.42 -10.16
C ASP A 234 18.88 -10.13 -11.00
N LEU A 235 19.56 -9.09 -10.49
CA LEU A 235 19.67 -7.79 -11.14
C LEU A 235 20.75 -7.72 -12.23
N SER A 236 21.54 -8.79 -12.45
CA SER A 236 22.69 -8.78 -13.36
C SER A 236 22.31 -8.50 -14.82
N ARG A 237 21.12 -8.93 -15.23
CA ARG A 237 20.58 -8.77 -16.59
C ARG A 237 19.10 -8.42 -16.52
N TRP A 238 18.65 -7.46 -17.33
CA TRP A 238 17.28 -6.94 -17.27
C TRP A 238 16.21 -8.03 -17.49
N TRP A 239 16.46 -9.01 -18.36
CA TRP A 239 15.49 -10.08 -18.64
C TRP A 239 15.33 -11.09 -17.50
N LYS A 240 16.30 -11.16 -16.58
CA LYS A 240 16.24 -12.05 -15.41
C LYS A 240 15.41 -11.47 -14.27
N ARG A 241 15.24 -10.14 -14.24
CA ARG A 241 14.50 -9.42 -13.20
C ARG A 241 13.02 -9.80 -13.17
N LYS A 242 12.43 -10.07 -14.35
CA LYS A 242 11.01 -10.47 -14.52
C LYS A 242 9.99 -9.56 -13.80
N VAL A 243 10.37 -8.31 -13.53
CA VAL A 243 9.48 -7.30 -12.94
C VAL A 243 8.60 -6.73 -14.06
N PRO A 244 7.26 -6.76 -13.92
CA PRO A 244 6.37 -6.15 -14.89
C PRO A 244 6.48 -4.64 -14.83
N ILE A 245 6.33 -4.00 -15.99
CA ILE A 245 6.20 -2.56 -16.12
C ILE A 245 4.85 -2.24 -16.76
N SER A 246 4.28 -1.10 -16.39
CA SER A 246 3.12 -0.59 -17.11
C SER A 246 3.55 -0.13 -18.50
N VAL A 247 2.87 -0.64 -19.53
CA VAL A 247 3.06 -0.17 -20.91
C VAL A 247 2.14 1.01 -21.22
N LYS A 248 0.96 1.04 -20.58
CA LYS A 248 -0.05 2.08 -20.73
C LYS A 248 -0.71 2.31 -19.37
N ILE A 249 -0.60 3.54 -18.88
CA ILE A 249 -1.25 4.01 -17.66
C ILE A 249 -2.59 4.64 -18.07
N PRO A 250 -3.68 4.44 -17.30
CA PRO A 250 -4.92 5.17 -17.53
C PRO A 250 -4.68 6.67 -17.38
N TYR A 251 -5.30 7.46 -18.26
CA TYR A 251 -5.34 8.91 -18.16
C TYR A 251 -6.75 9.39 -18.48
N GLU A 252 -7.11 10.53 -17.92
CA GLU A 252 -8.37 11.20 -18.24
C GLU A 252 -8.26 11.81 -19.64
N ILE A 253 -9.20 11.49 -20.53
CA ILE A 253 -9.24 12.05 -21.88
C ILE A 253 -9.97 13.40 -21.81
N LYS A 254 -9.25 14.50 -22.10
CA LYS A 254 -9.77 15.86 -22.24
C LYS A 254 -9.50 16.31 -23.66
N ASP A 255 -10.56 16.37 -24.47
CA ASP A 255 -10.42 16.82 -25.84
C ASP A 255 -10.43 18.35 -25.94
N ILE A 256 -9.66 18.88 -26.89
CA ILE A 256 -9.69 20.29 -27.30
C ILE A 256 -10.36 20.32 -28.68
N PRO A 257 -11.67 20.67 -28.78
CA PRO A 257 -12.45 20.42 -29.99
C PRO A 257 -11.90 21.09 -31.25
N TRP A 258 -11.36 22.30 -31.14
CA TRP A 258 -10.82 23.05 -32.28
C TRP A 258 -9.43 22.54 -32.72
N LEU A 259 -8.69 21.87 -31.84
CA LEU A 259 -7.36 21.32 -32.12
C LEU A 259 -7.51 19.92 -32.73
N ASN A 260 -7.85 19.84 -34.00
CA ASN A 260 -8.04 18.57 -34.71
C ASN A 260 -6.71 17.86 -35.03
N GLU A 261 -6.80 16.68 -35.64
CA GLU A 261 -5.64 15.84 -36.00
C GLU A 261 -4.62 16.55 -36.92
N ASP A 262 -5.08 17.37 -37.86
CA ASP A 262 -4.21 18.14 -38.76
C ASP A 262 -3.39 19.16 -37.95
N LEU A 263 -4.06 19.93 -37.08
CA LEU A 263 -3.40 20.92 -36.23
C LEU A 263 -2.52 20.28 -35.15
N CYS A 264 -2.83 19.06 -34.71
CA CYS A 264 -1.97 18.25 -33.86
C CYS A 264 -0.67 17.86 -34.58
N LEU A 265 -0.73 17.52 -35.87
CA LEU A 265 0.48 17.26 -36.68
C LEU A 265 1.31 18.53 -36.83
N VAL A 266 0.68 19.67 -37.13
CA VAL A 266 1.38 20.97 -37.20
C VAL A 266 2.00 21.36 -35.86
N LEU A 267 1.30 21.12 -34.75
CA LEU A 267 1.83 21.31 -33.40
C LEU A 267 3.06 20.44 -33.16
N GLY A 268 3.01 19.15 -33.52
CA GLY A 268 4.14 18.24 -33.43
C GLY A 268 5.36 18.76 -34.18
N HIS A 269 5.17 19.19 -35.43
CA HIS A 269 6.23 19.80 -36.23
C HIS A 269 6.77 21.08 -35.60
N TYR A 270 5.89 21.95 -35.09
CA TYR A 270 6.33 23.14 -34.35
C TYR A 270 7.14 22.78 -33.10
N LEU A 271 6.81 21.70 -32.38
CA LEU A 271 7.57 21.26 -31.22
C LEU A 271 8.99 20.81 -31.59
N ALA A 272 9.20 20.25 -32.79
CA ALA A 272 10.51 19.97 -33.36
C ALA A 272 11.20 21.26 -33.86
N GLU A 273 10.67 21.85 -34.93
CA GLU A 273 11.33 22.88 -35.75
C GLU A 273 10.95 24.32 -35.42
N GLY A 274 9.99 24.51 -34.52
CA GLY A 274 9.44 25.81 -34.19
C GLY A 274 10.29 26.65 -33.23
N TRP A 275 10.06 27.95 -33.23
CA TRP A 275 10.60 28.86 -32.22
C TRP A 275 9.68 30.05 -31.96
N LYS A 276 9.82 30.64 -30.77
CA LYS A 276 9.18 31.90 -30.40
C LYS A 276 10.24 33.00 -30.34
N TRP A 277 10.04 34.10 -31.06
CA TRP A 277 10.89 35.28 -30.92
C TRP A 277 10.03 36.53 -30.82
N ARG A 278 10.09 37.20 -29.66
CA ARG A 278 9.21 38.33 -29.33
C ARG A 278 7.73 37.92 -29.46
N SER A 279 7.00 38.51 -30.40
CA SER A 279 5.60 38.20 -30.71
C SER A 279 5.45 37.23 -31.89
N GLN A 280 6.54 36.83 -32.52
CA GLN A 280 6.57 35.89 -33.62
C GLN A 280 6.61 34.46 -33.10
N VAL A 281 5.87 33.61 -33.80
CA VAL A 281 5.85 32.17 -33.60
C VAL A 281 6.10 31.64 -34.99
N CYS A 282 7.18 30.91 -35.17
CA CYS A 282 7.64 30.49 -36.48
C CYS A 282 7.96 29.00 -36.48
N SER A 283 8.03 28.43 -37.67
CA SER A 283 8.58 27.10 -37.93
C SER A 283 9.40 27.17 -39.22
N SER A 284 10.43 26.34 -39.31
CA SER A 284 11.23 26.13 -40.52
C SER A 284 11.19 24.67 -40.92
N GLY A 285 11.63 24.35 -42.14
CA GLY A 285 11.71 22.97 -42.61
C GLY A 285 11.32 22.86 -44.07
N TYR A 286 11.82 21.85 -44.78
CA TYR A 286 11.43 21.58 -46.17
C TYR A 286 10.05 20.91 -46.23
N GLU A 287 9.66 20.25 -45.15
CA GLU A 287 8.38 19.60 -44.90
C GLU A 287 7.24 20.62 -44.83
N LEU A 288 7.56 21.91 -44.67
CA LEU A 288 6.58 22.98 -44.61
C LEU A 288 5.74 23.06 -45.88
N THR A 289 6.38 23.04 -47.05
CA THR A 289 5.73 23.26 -48.34
C THR A 289 4.75 22.13 -48.67
N ASP A 290 5.18 20.89 -48.47
CA ASP A 290 4.43 19.72 -48.95
C ASP A 290 3.45 19.18 -47.90
N THR A 291 3.69 19.46 -46.61
CA THR A 291 2.90 18.88 -45.50
C THR A 291 2.23 19.96 -44.65
N ILE A 292 2.98 20.90 -44.08
CA ILE A 292 2.45 21.78 -43.03
C ILE A 292 1.55 22.88 -43.59
N ILE A 293 1.95 23.55 -44.67
CA ILE A 293 1.19 24.63 -45.31
C ILE A 293 -0.19 24.15 -45.80
N PRO A 294 -0.32 23.03 -46.55
CA PRO A 294 -1.62 22.52 -46.96
C PRO A 294 -2.57 22.25 -45.78
N LEU A 295 -2.05 21.79 -44.64
CA LEU A 295 -2.85 21.57 -43.43
C LEU A 295 -3.29 22.88 -42.79
N LEU A 296 -2.45 23.92 -42.79
CA LEU A 296 -2.82 25.24 -42.31
C LEU A 296 -3.90 25.89 -43.18
N GLU A 297 -3.76 25.81 -44.51
CA GLU A 297 -4.74 26.32 -45.47
C GLU A 297 -6.09 25.61 -45.33
N LYS A 298 -6.07 24.27 -45.27
CA LYS A 298 -7.26 23.44 -45.05
C LYS A 298 -8.03 23.83 -43.78
N ASN A 299 -7.31 24.24 -42.74
CA ASN A 299 -7.88 24.61 -41.44
C ASN A 299 -8.09 26.13 -41.28
N GLY A 300 -7.86 26.92 -42.34
CA GLY A 300 -8.04 28.37 -42.31
C GLY A 300 -7.13 29.08 -41.30
N ILE A 301 -5.98 28.50 -40.98
CA ILE A 301 -5.01 29.10 -40.06
C ILE A 301 -4.16 30.12 -40.83
N PRO A 302 -4.14 31.41 -40.43
CA PRO A 302 -3.38 32.42 -41.15
C PRO A 302 -1.88 32.31 -40.83
N PHE A 303 -1.05 32.34 -41.88
CA PHE A 303 0.41 32.34 -41.80
C PHE A 303 1.02 33.27 -42.87
N SER A 304 2.31 33.56 -42.74
CA SER A 304 3.10 34.21 -43.79
C SER A 304 4.35 33.40 -44.08
N GLU A 305 4.66 33.18 -45.35
CA GLU A 305 5.84 32.45 -45.81
C GLU A 305 7.03 33.39 -46.02
N TYR A 306 8.23 32.87 -45.78
CA TYR A 306 9.48 33.49 -46.17
C TYR A 306 10.58 32.44 -46.27
N THR A 307 11.73 32.82 -46.83
CA THR A 307 12.91 31.95 -46.88
C THR A 307 13.98 32.57 -45.98
N ASN A 308 14.64 31.76 -45.16
CA ASN A 308 15.76 32.26 -44.36
C ASN A 308 17.02 32.49 -45.22
N ASN A 309 18.08 33.03 -44.60
CA ASN A 309 19.35 33.30 -45.30
C ASN A 309 20.04 32.04 -45.85
N SER A 310 19.62 30.86 -45.44
CA SER A 310 20.13 29.56 -45.87
C SER A 310 19.27 28.89 -46.95
N GLY A 311 18.22 29.55 -47.44
CA GLY A 311 17.34 28.98 -48.45
C GLY A 311 16.25 28.05 -47.89
N VAL A 312 16.17 27.89 -46.57
CA VAL A 312 15.17 26.99 -45.95
C VAL A 312 13.81 27.70 -45.87
N PRO A 313 12.71 27.04 -46.27
CA PRO A 313 11.38 27.57 -46.09
C PRO A 313 11.07 27.82 -44.62
N CYS A 314 10.36 28.91 -44.36
CA CYS A 314 9.89 29.29 -43.03
C CYS A 314 8.46 29.82 -43.11
N ILE A 315 7.71 29.59 -42.03
CA ILE A 315 6.41 30.21 -41.81
C ILE A 315 6.43 31.01 -40.51
N ASN A 316 5.68 32.11 -40.49
CA ASN A 316 5.33 32.84 -39.27
C ASN A 316 3.81 32.75 -39.10
N PHE A 317 3.38 32.15 -37.98
CA PHE A 317 1.97 32.07 -37.64
C PHE A 317 1.43 33.48 -37.37
N LEU A 318 0.33 33.84 -38.02
CA LEU A 318 -0.35 35.12 -37.82
C LEU A 318 -1.39 34.99 -36.70
N LYS A 319 -2.01 36.13 -36.35
CA LYS A 319 -2.95 36.20 -35.22
C LYS A 319 -4.07 35.17 -35.38
N SER A 320 -4.12 34.19 -34.48
CA SER A 320 -5.08 33.10 -34.44
C SER A 320 -5.08 32.46 -33.05
N GLU A 321 -6.15 31.74 -32.71
CA GLU A 321 -6.21 30.93 -31.48
C GLU A 321 -5.08 29.89 -31.45
N PHE A 322 -4.77 29.28 -32.60
CA PHE A 322 -3.68 28.31 -32.70
C PHE A 322 -2.31 28.94 -32.42
N LYS A 323 -2.02 30.14 -32.93
CA LYS A 323 -0.78 30.85 -32.58
C LYS A 323 -0.65 31.07 -31.08
N ASP A 324 -1.73 31.51 -30.44
CA ASP A 324 -1.72 31.76 -28.99
C ASP A 324 -1.57 30.48 -28.18
N PHE A 325 -2.03 29.34 -28.71
CA PHE A 325 -1.77 28.01 -28.16
C PHE A 325 -0.30 27.60 -28.31
N LEU A 326 0.29 27.76 -29.49
CA LEU A 326 1.71 27.42 -29.76
C LEU A 326 2.68 28.20 -28.87
N LYS A 327 2.38 29.47 -28.56
CA LYS A 327 3.18 30.32 -27.65
C LYS A 327 3.37 29.72 -26.25
N LYS A 328 2.46 28.86 -25.81
CA LYS A 328 2.47 28.25 -24.47
C LYS A 328 3.37 27.02 -24.39
N GLN A 329 3.78 26.45 -25.54
CA GLN A 329 4.40 25.12 -25.58
C GLN A 329 5.93 25.16 -25.48
N LYS A 330 6.59 26.17 -26.02
CA LYS A 330 8.04 26.37 -25.86
C LYS A 330 8.46 27.78 -26.17
N GLU A 331 9.60 28.18 -25.62
CA GLU A 331 10.26 29.43 -26.00
C GLU A 331 11.20 29.24 -27.20
N ASN A 332 11.99 28.17 -27.17
CA ASN A 332 12.97 27.84 -28.21
C ASN A 332 13.09 26.33 -28.39
N SER A 333 13.89 25.89 -29.36
CA SER A 333 14.08 24.48 -29.72
C SER A 333 14.71 23.62 -28.61
N PHE A 334 15.40 24.21 -27.65
CA PHE A 334 16.05 23.49 -26.54
C PHE A 334 15.18 23.42 -25.27
N ASP A 335 14.08 24.17 -25.23
CA ASP A 335 13.21 24.32 -24.06
C ASP A 335 11.81 23.79 -24.35
N ILE A 336 11.75 22.52 -24.75
CA ILE A 336 10.50 21.85 -25.11
C ILE A 336 9.79 21.41 -23.83
N HIS A 337 8.75 22.15 -23.45
CA HIS A 337 7.88 21.80 -22.33
C HIS A 337 6.49 21.47 -22.86
N LEU A 338 6.22 20.18 -23.08
CA LEU A 338 4.86 19.74 -23.38
C LEU A 338 3.95 20.14 -22.23
N ASN A 339 2.96 20.99 -22.52
CA ASN A 339 1.97 21.36 -21.52
C ASN A 339 1.20 20.11 -21.07
N GLU A 340 0.90 20.02 -19.77
CA GLU A 340 0.21 18.88 -19.16
C GLU A 340 -1.11 18.57 -19.87
N GLU A 341 -1.81 19.62 -20.35
CA GLU A 341 -3.05 19.50 -21.11
C GLU A 341 -2.94 18.63 -22.38
N LEU A 342 -1.75 18.56 -23.00
CA LEU A 342 -1.53 17.75 -24.20
C LEU A 342 -1.56 16.25 -23.89
N PHE A 343 -1.09 15.83 -22.72
CA PHE A 343 -1.07 14.41 -22.33
C PHE A 343 -2.46 13.83 -22.07
N HIS A 344 -3.47 14.70 -21.96
CA HIS A 344 -4.87 14.30 -21.82
C HIS A 344 -5.62 14.21 -23.15
N LEU A 345 -4.99 14.54 -24.28
CA LEU A 345 -5.66 14.47 -25.58
C LEU A 345 -6.03 13.02 -25.98
N PRO A 346 -7.07 12.85 -26.80
CA PRO A 346 -7.37 11.56 -27.44
C PRO A 346 -6.16 10.92 -28.13
N GLU A 347 -6.10 9.58 -28.12
CA GLU A 347 -4.95 8.82 -28.64
C GLU A 347 -4.60 9.13 -30.12
N ASN A 348 -5.61 9.37 -30.96
CA ASN A 348 -5.41 9.78 -32.36
C ASN A 348 -4.68 11.13 -32.48
N LYS A 349 -5.03 12.10 -31.62
CA LYS A 349 -4.38 13.42 -31.59
C LYS A 349 -2.94 13.34 -31.06
N LEU A 350 -2.71 12.54 -30.01
CA LEU A 350 -1.36 12.27 -29.49
C LEU A 350 -0.45 11.63 -30.56
N LYS A 351 -0.98 10.66 -31.31
CA LYS A 351 -0.24 10.04 -32.43
C LYS A 351 0.14 11.06 -33.50
N LYS A 352 -0.75 11.98 -33.83
CA LYS A 352 -0.48 13.04 -34.81
C LYS A 352 0.58 14.03 -34.33
N ILE A 353 0.59 14.37 -33.04
CA ILE A 353 1.68 15.17 -32.44
C ILE A 353 3.02 14.44 -32.59
N LEU A 354 3.08 13.14 -32.27
CA LEU A 354 4.31 12.36 -32.41
C LEU A 354 4.76 12.23 -33.87
N GLU A 355 3.82 12.05 -34.81
CA GLU A 355 4.08 12.05 -36.24
C GLU A 355 4.68 13.39 -36.69
N GLY A 356 4.10 14.51 -36.25
CA GLY A 356 4.64 15.84 -36.53
C GLY A 356 6.05 16.05 -35.98
N ILE A 357 6.32 15.62 -34.75
CA ILE A 357 7.68 15.68 -34.16
C ILE A 357 8.65 14.85 -35.00
N PHE A 358 8.24 13.65 -35.42
CA PHE A 358 9.06 12.76 -36.24
C PHE A 358 9.31 13.31 -37.64
N ILE A 359 8.35 14.03 -38.23
CA ILE A 359 8.54 14.71 -39.52
C ILE A 359 9.61 15.79 -39.42
N GLY A 360 9.67 16.54 -38.32
CA GLY A 360 10.66 17.61 -38.13
C GLY A 360 12.05 17.08 -37.78
N ASP A 361 12.16 16.30 -36.71
CA ASP A 361 13.45 15.91 -36.10
C ASP A 361 13.62 14.39 -35.95
N GLY A 362 12.73 13.61 -36.58
CA GLY A 362 12.80 12.16 -36.56
C GLY A 362 13.91 11.62 -37.46
N ASN A 363 14.67 10.67 -36.94
CA ASN A 363 15.65 9.92 -37.73
C ASN A 363 15.42 8.41 -37.58
N TYR A 364 15.50 7.68 -38.68
CA TYR A 364 15.57 6.23 -38.66
C TYR A 364 17.03 5.82 -38.42
N ALA A 365 17.32 5.41 -37.18
CA ALA A 365 18.63 4.87 -36.80
C ALA A 365 18.83 3.43 -37.28
#